data_AF-A0A6N2TS44-F1
#
_entry.id   AF-A0A6N2TS44-F1
#
_cell.length_a   1.000
_cell.length_b   1.000
_cell.length_c   1.000
_cell.angle_alpha   90.00
_cell.angle_beta   90.00
_cell.angle_gamma   90.00
#
_symmetry.space_group_name_H-M   'P 1'
#
loop_
_entity.id
_entity.type
_entity.pdbx_description
1 polymer ?
#
loop_
_entity_poly.entity_id
_entity_poly.type
_entity_poly.pdbx_seq_one_letter_code
_entity_poly.pdbx_strand_id
1 'polypeptide(L)'
;MTPLATQIMNECIRIQKASGMTVADFAKACGFSRDYWYKHANLSRPLTIGDLERISNASGISAEDIVTNSRRHAIEEAEAKVRSGGYGLAAYNAHGKQEAINGEAGPDYDEPA
;
A
#
# COMPACT_ATOMS: atom_id res chain seq x y z
N MET A 1 10.79 9.01 -2.88
CA MET A 1 10.86 7.54 -2.73
C MET A 1 9.90 6.90 -3.72
N THR A 2 10.21 5.73 -4.28
CA THR A 2 9.29 5.04 -5.21
C THR A 2 8.07 4.50 -4.46
N PRO A 3 6.92 4.29 -5.13
CA PRO A 3 5.74 3.68 -4.51
C PRO A 3 6.06 2.35 -3.83
N LEU A 4 6.83 1.47 -4.50
CA LEU A 4 7.22 0.18 -3.94
C LEU A 4 8.07 0.33 -2.66
N ALA A 5 9.04 1.24 -2.63
CA ALA A 5 9.85 1.47 -1.43
C ALA A 5 9.01 1.99 -0.26
N THR A 6 7.99 2.83 -0.52
CA THR A 6 7.02 3.26 0.50
C THR A 6 6.19 2.10 1.02
N GLN A 7 5.69 1.24 0.13
CA GLN A 7 4.90 0.06 0.52
C GLN A 7 5.72 -0.88 1.41
N ILE A 8 6.97 -1.16 1.01
CA ILE A 8 7.89 -2.01 1.78
C ILE A 8 8.14 -1.40 3.16
N MET A 9 8.41 -0.10 3.26
CA MET A 9 8.60 0.56 4.56
C MET A 9 7.35 0.46 5.44
N ASN A 10 6.16 0.65 4.88
CA ASN A 10 4.90 0.51 5.61
C ASN A 10 4.70 -0.92 6.12
N GLU A 11 5.12 -1.93 5.35
CA GLU A 11 5.09 -3.31 5.80
C GLU A 11 6.05 -3.56 6.96
N CYS A 12 7.27 -3.04 6.89
CA CYS A 12 8.21 -3.15 8.02
C CYS A 12 7.69 -2.44 9.28
N ILE A 13 6.98 -1.31 9.14
CA ILE A 13 6.30 -0.63 10.26
C ILE A 13 5.15 -1.48 10.81
N ARG A 14 4.38 -2.16 9.95
CA ARG A 14 3.31 -3.08 10.36
C ARG A 14 3.88 -4.25 11.15
N ILE A 15 4.97 -4.85 10.67
CA ILE A 15 5.70 -5.93 11.36
C ILE A 15 6.19 -5.46 12.74
N GLN A 16 6.80 -4.27 12.81
CA GLN A 16 7.23 -3.67 14.07
C GLN A 16 6.06 -3.54 15.06
N LYS A 17 4.90 -3.04 14.61
CA LYS A 17 3.69 -2.92 15.45
C LYS A 17 3.14 -4.27 15.89
N ALA A 18 3.09 -5.25 14.97
CA ALA A 18 2.58 -6.60 15.25
C ALA A 18 3.46 -7.37 16.24
N SER A 19 4.76 -7.09 16.27
CA SER A 19 5.70 -7.72 17.21
C SER A 19 5.48 -7.32 18.68
N GLY A 20 4.73 -6.24 18.95
CA GLY A 20 4.59 -5.67 20.30
C GLY A 20 5.84 -4.95 20.82
N MET A 21 6.94 -4.93 20.05
CA MET A 21 8.17 -4.25 20.43
C MET A 21 8.03 -2.73 20.38
N THR A 22 8.72 -2.04 21.28
CA THR A 22 8.94 -0.61 21.11
C THR A 22 9.80 -0.36 19.85
N VAL A 23 9.75 0.85 19.31
CA VAL A 23 10.62 1.24 18.19
C VAL A 23 12.09 0.99 18.51
N ALA A 24 12.50 1.23 19.76
CA ALA A 24 13.87 1.03 20.20
C ALA A 24 14.28 -0.44 20.21
N ASP A 25 13.39 -1.31 20.73
CA ASP A 25 13.65 -2.74 20.83
C ASP A 25 13.66 -3.40 19.47
N PHE A 26 12.75 -2.99 18.58
CA PHE A 26 12.72 -3.47 17.20
C PHE A 26 13.97 -3.05 16.43
N ALA A 27 14.37 -1.78 16.54
CA ALA A 27 15.61 -1.30 15.91
C ALA A 27 16.82 -2.08 16.43
N LYS A 28 16.90 -2.32 17.75
CA LYS A 28 17.95 -3.13 18.36
C LYS A 28 17.94 -4.57 17.87
N ALA A 29 16.77 -5.21 17.76
CA ALA A 29 16.63 -6.57 17.24
C ALA A 29 17.11 -6.70 15.79
N CYS A 30 16.87 -5.67 14.97
CA CYS A 30 17.37 -5.60 13.59
C CYS A 30 18.85 -5.15 13.49
N GLY A 31 19.54 -4.88 14.60
CA GLY A 31 20.91 -4.37 14.57
C GLY A 31 21.04 -2.94 14.02
N PHE A 32 20.00 -2.13 14.17
CA PHE A 32 19.98 -0.71 13.81
C PHE A 32 20.17 0.18 15.04
N SER A 33 20.64 1.41 14.83
CA SER A 33 20.41 2.46 15.81
C SER A 33 18.96 2.93 15.74
N ARG A 34 18.45 3.45 16.86
CA ARG A 34 17.10 4.02 16.93
C ARG A 34 16.92 5.14 15.90
N ASP A 35 17.90 6.03 15.78
CA ASP A 35 17.88 7.15 14.84
C ASP A 35 17.91 6.70 13.38
N TYR A 36 18.62 5.61 13.09
CA TYR A 36 18.62 5.00 11.76
C TYR A 36 17.19 4.58 11.40
N TRP A 37 16.55 3.79 12.27
CA TRP A 37 15.18 3.35 12.04
C TRP A 37 14.21 4.53 11.85
N TYR A 38 14.27 5.56 12.69
CA TYR A 38 13.39 6.74 12.54
C TYR A 38 13.57 7.47 11.21
N LYS A 39 14.81 7.62 10.71
CA LYS A 39 15.05 8.26 9.40
C LYS A 39 14.37 7.49 8.27
N HIS A 40 14.45 6.17 8.29
CA HIS A 40 13.84 5.32 7.27
C HIS A 40 12.31 5.24 7.42
N ALA A 41 11.80 5.12 8.65
CA ALA A 41 10.37 5.10 8.95
C ALA A 41 9.65 6.41 8.59
N ASN A 42 10.35 7.55 8.62
CA ASN A 42 9.84 8.84 8.14
C ASN A 42 9.85 8.97 6.61
N LEU A 43 10.07 7.87 5.88
CA LEU A 43 10.05 7.82 4.41
C LEU A 43 11.12 8.71 3.74
N SER A 44 12.15 9.11 4.49
CA SER A 44 13.20 10.01 3.99
C SER A 44 14.21 9.29 3.09
N ARG A 45 14.39 7.98 3.29
CA ARG A 45 15.30 7.12 2.52
C ARG A 45 14.72 5.70 2.40
N PRO A 46 14.85 5.04 1.24
CA PRO A 46 14.45 3.65 1.11
C PRO A 46 15.33 2.75 1.98
N LEU A 47 14.77 1.60 2.38
CA LEU A 47 15.55 0.51 2.96
C LEU A 47 16.46 -0.11 1.90
N THR A 48 17.67 -0.48 2.29
CA THR A 48 18.57 -1.30 1.46
C THR A 48 18.16 -2.78 1.54
N ILE A 49 18.69 -3.60 0.64
CA ILE A 49 18.49 -5.06 0.70
C ILE A 49 19.01 -5.63 2.03
N GLY A 50 20.18 -5.17 2.49
CA GLY A 50 20.74 -5.59 3.78
C GLY A 50 19.89 -5.17 4.97
N ASP A 51 19.14 -4.07 4.89
CA ASP A 51 18.17 -3.71 5.93
C ASP A 51 17.00 -4.70 5.97
N LEU A 52 16.51 -5.12 4.79
CA LEU A 52 15.43 -6.12 4.70
C LEU A 52 15.87 -7.48 5.22
N GLU A 53 17.10 -7.91 4.97
CA GLU A 53 17.65 -9.16 5.52
C GLU A 53 17.72 -9.10 7.05
N ARG A 54 18.12 -7.97 7.62
CA ARG A 54 18.15 -7.78 9.07
C ARG A 54 16.76 -7.81 9.70
N ILE A 55 15.80 -7.14 9.06
CA ILE A 55 14.39 -7.16 9.49
C ILE A 55 13.82 -8.57 9.35
N SER A 56 14.17 -9.28 8.28
CA SER A 56 13.77 -10.67 8.07
C SER A 56 14.25 -11.56 9.22
N ASN A 57 15.51 -11.46 9.59
CA ASN A 57 16.08 -12.21 10.72
C ASN A 57 15.41 -11.86 12.06
N ALA A 58 15.09 -10.59 12.30
CA ALA A 58 14.47 -10.14 13.55
C ALA A 58 12.98 -10.54 13.67
N SER A 59 12.27 -10.58 12.55
CA SER A 59 10.81 -10.84 12.51
C SER A 59 10.46 -12.31 12.27
N GLY A 60 11.37 -13.11 11.73
CA GLY A 60 11.10 -14.47 11.26
C GLY A 60 10.32 -14.53 9.94
N ILE A 61 10.09 -13.39 9.28
CA ILE A 61 9.40 -13.29 7.99
C ILE A 61 10.46 -13.18 6.90
N SER A 62 10.37 -13.95 5.81
CA SER A 62 11.36 -13.88 4.73
C SER A 62 11.36 -12.50 4.05
N ALA A 63 12.51 -12.06 3.52
CA ALA A 63 12.59 -10.80 2.77
C ALA A 63 11.65 -10.80 1.55
N GLU A 64 11.45 -11.95 0.91
CA GLU A 64 10.48 -12.12 -0.19
C GLU A 64 9.04 -11.92 0.29
N ASP A 65 8.67 -12.53 1.42
CA ASP A 65 7.33 -12.38 2.00
C ASP A 65 7.06 -10.95 2.44
N ILE A 66 8.07 -10.22 2.94
CA ILE A 66 7.93 -8.79 3.26
C ILE A 66 7.54 -7.99 1.99
N VAL A 67 8.19 -8.24 0.86
CA VAL A 67 7.89 -7.54 -0.40
C VAL A 67 6.55 -7.97 -1.00
N THR A 68 6.17 -9.24 -0.84
CA THR A 68 4.88 -9.74 -1.31
C THR A 68 3.73 -9.20 -0.46
N ASN A 69 3.87 -9.22 0.87
CA ASN A 69 2.89 -8.66 1.79
C ASN A 69 2.77 -7.13 1.65
N SER A 70 3.87 -6.42 1.39
CA SER A 70 3.80 -4.98 1.17
C SER A 70 2.92 -4.59 -0.01
N ARG A 71 2.98 -5.37 -1.10
CA ARG A 71 2.13 -5.16 -2.28
C ARG A 71 0.68 -5.51 -1.99
N ARG A 72 0.44 -6.66 -1.35
CA ARG A 72 -0.91 -7.11 -0.97
C ARG A 72 -1.60 -6.08 -0.08
N HIS A 73 -0.96 -5.65 1.01
CA HIS A 73 -1.55 -4.68 1.92
C HIS A 73 -1.73 -3.29 1.29
N ALA A 74 -0.88 -2.88 0.35
CA ALA A 74 -1.07 -1.63 -0.37
C ALA A 74 -2.32 -1.65 -1.26
N ILE A 75 -2.63 -2.79 -1.88
CA ILE A 75 -3.87 -3.00 -2.64
C ILE A 75 -5.07 -2.96 -1.69
N GLU A 76 -5.02 -3.72 -0.58
CA GLU A 76 -6.09 -3.75 0.42
C GLU A 76 -6.39 -2.34 1.00
N GLU A 77 -5.36 -1.54 1.27
CA GLU A 77 -5.50 -0.15 1.72
C GLU A 77 -6.10 0.76 0.64
N ALA A 78 -5.72 0.57 -0.63
CA ALA A 78 -6.29 1.32 -1.74
C ALA A 78 -7.77 0.99 -1.94
N GLU A 79 -8.13 -0.29 -1.91
CA GLU A 79 -9.53 -0.74 -1.98
C GLU A 79 -10.35 -0.24 -0.78
N ALA A 80 -9.79 -0.27 0.42
CA ALA A 80 -10.44 0.26 1.61
C ALA A 80 -10.76 1.75 1.47
N LYS A 81 -9.82 2.53 0.90
CA LYS A 81 -10.03 3.96 0.60
C LYS A 81 -11.13 4.17 -0.45
N VAL A 82 -11.23 3.30 -1.45
CA VAL A 82 -12.33 3.36 -2.43
C VAL A 82 -13.67 3.06 -1.75
N ARG A 83 -13.74 1.99 -0.94
CA ARG A 83 -14.95 1.64 -0.18
C ARG A 83 -15.40 2.72 0.80
N SER A 84 -14.46 3.43 1.43
CA SER A 84 -14.77 4.55 2.33
C SER A 84 -15.06 5.87 1.62
N GLY A 85 -15.16 5.88 0.29
CA GLY A 85 -15.52 7.06 -0.52
C GLY A 85 -14.35 7.98 -0.86
N GLY A 86 -13.11 7.58 -0.60
CA GLY A 86 -11.90 8.40 -0.72
C GLY A 86 -11.40 8.66 -2.15
N TYR A 87 -11.95 7.99 -3.16
CA TYR A 87 -11.71 8.30 -4.57
C TYR A 87 -13.04 8.40 -5.31
N GLY A 88 -13.53 9.61 -5.49
CA GLY A 88 -14.46 9.95 -6.58
C GLY A 88 -15.84 9.29 -6.62
N LEU A 89 -16.21 8.36 -5.75
CA LEU A 89 -17.56 7.79 -5.80
C LEU A 89 -18.64 8.84 -5.49
N ALA A 90 -18.32 9.80 -4.61
CA ALA A 90 -19.17 10.97 -4.38
C ALA A 90 -19.22 11.90 -5.62
N ALA A 91 -18.15 12.01 -6.40
CA ALA A 91 -18.14 12.83 -7.62
C ALA A 91 -18.91 12.17 -8.78
N TYR A 92 -18.84 10.85 -8.91
CA TYR A 92 -19.68 10.07 -9.84
C TYR A 92 -21.15 10.07 -9.42
N ASN A 93 -21.44 10.02 -8.11
CA ASN A 93 -22.82 10.05 -7.61
C ASN A 93 -23.42 11.47 -7.53
N ALA A 94 -22.60 12.52 -7.54
CA ALA A 94 -23.06 13.92 -7.47
C ALA A 94 -23.41 14.53 -8.84
N HIS A 95 -23.09 13.86 -9.96
CA HIS A 95 -23.44 14.33 -11.30
C HIS A 95 -24.26 13.29 -12.07
N GLY A 96 -25.50 13.09 -11.62
CA GLY A 96 -26.69 12.85 -12.46
C GLY A 96 -26.58 11.95 -13.69
N LYS A 97 -26.01 10.74 -13.60
CA LYS A 97 -26.22 9.70 -14.61
C LYS A 97 -26.41 8.31 -13.98
N GLN A 98 -27.53 8.14 -13.29
CA GLN A 98 -28.15 6.82 -13.11
C GLN A 98 -29.16 6.50 -14.23
N GLU A 99 -29.46 7.46 -15.11
CA GLU A 99 -30.38 7.30 -16.23
C GLU A 99 -29.60 6.84 -17.48
N ALA A 100 -29.40 5.53 -17.67
CA ALA A 100 -29.19 4.87 -18.99
C ALA A 100 -28.94 3.34 -18.89
N ILE A 101 -29.57 2.64 -17.95
CA ILE A 101 -29.72 1.18 -18.06
C ILE A 101 -31.20 0.83 -17.97
N ASN A 102 -31.99 1.48 -18.81
CA ASN A 102 -33.22 0.89 -19.31
C ASN A 102 -33.32 1.26 -20.79
N GLY A 103 -33.57 0.26 -21.63
CA GLY A 103 -33.23 0.26 -23.04
C GLY A 103 -33.75 1.45 -23.84
N GLU A 104 -32.87 2.07 -24.60
CA GLU A 104 -33.24 2.78 -25.81
C GLU A 104 -32.28 2.37 -26.92
N ALA A 105 -32.84 1.98 -28.04
CA ALA A 105 -32.14 1.44 -29.20
C ALA A 105 -30.99 2.37 -29.63
N GLY A 106 -29.82 1.78 -29.90
CA GLY A 106 -28.73 2.50 -30.55
C GLY A 106 -29.20 3.07 -31.90
N PRO A 107 -28.59 4.17 -32.38
CA PRO A 107 -28.98 4.77 -33.64
C PRO A 107 -28.83 3.73 -34.77
N ASP A 108 -29.88 3.62 -35.60
CA ASP A 108 -29.87 2.80 -36.80
C ASP A 108 -28.80 3.39 -37.73
N TYR A 109 -27.70 2.67 -37.90
CA TYR A 109 -26.67 3.07 -38.85
C TYR A 109 -27.12 2.59 -40.22
N ASP A 110 -27.72 3.50 -41.00
CA ASP A 110 -27.92 3.30 -42.43
C ASP A 110 -26.55 3.01 -43.07
N GLU A 111 -26.34 1.76 -43.52
CA GLU A 111 -25.21 1.38 -44.36
C GLU A 111 -25.29 2.17 -45.69
N PRO A 112 -24.23 2.91 -46.08
CA PRO A 112 -24.24 3.56 -47.39
C PRO A 112 -24.12 2.51 -48.50
N ALA A 113 -24.95 2.73 -49.53
CA ALA A 113 -25.27 1.88 -50.69
C ALA A 113 -24.09 1.32 -51.51
#